data_AF-A0A350J901-F1
#
_entry.id   AF-A0A350J901-F1
#
_cell.length_a   1.000
_cell.length_b   1.000
_cell.length_c   1.000
_cell.angle_alpha   90.00
_cell.angle_beta   90.00
_cell.angle_gamma   90.00
#
_symmetry.space_group_name_H-M   'P 1'
#
loop_
_entity.id
_entity.type
_entity.pdbx_description
1 polymer ?
#
loop_
_entity_poly.entity_id
_entity_poly.type
_entity_poly.pdbx_seq_one_letter_code
_entity_poly.pdbx_strand_id
1 'polypeptide(L)'
;MSIKINADLMKTVNYSLILNGQKIIRSLVLENDGEDISGAVLKITSSPELFAPRSIPLDMIPGAKSFEVTGADILIDAENLVNLTEKFSAVIRFELTKEGGDGAIASAEEQMAVLPFDQWAGTSCAVEYLSAFITPNHPAIKTIIDRASAYLAEWTGNSAFDAYQTEDPDRCVKQAAAIFAAIQEQNIVYVTVPPTFDEGQRVRLVDMVLDQKQGNCLDMSLLYAACLEAVGLNPILVLLEDHVFTGLWLEDLKLSEPVTDDASVVSKRILPGVNEMAIVECTMMCSGEARNEFDTAKGAAETQLSTKKVTQIVDVKRCRLSNISPLPLRIMTDSGYKIQRDDVDANKITSAPSDIGQKLSVSTDNIYGAEYTRKVGWERKLLDLGLRNSLINLRLTKSFVPFLVPSIEELENFLADGQDFTVYPKPAEFKVAAEDISFETINSVSDIKELLESELHNKRLRSAVTEAELNQKLKDLYRSAKVSIEENGANTLYIALGFLKWYESDASQRARYAPLILIPVEIVRKSISEGYKIRLRDDDAQMNITILEKLKQDFGIVIEDLYGDLPVDDHGINIGGIIKTISDSIMGQKRWEIYRVGCLGIFSFSQFVMWNDMRNRSEELEKND
;
A
#
# COMPACT_ATOMS: atom_id res chain seq x y z
N MET A 1 -1.18 -50.22 -22.39
CA MET A 1 -0.68 -49.06 -21.63
C MET A 1 -1.67 -47.95 -21.85
N SER A 2 -2.30 -47.44 -20.80
CA SER A 2 -3.20 -46.28 -20.90
C SER A 2 -2.54 -45.18 -20.09
N ILE A 3 -2.07 -44.14 -20.76
CA ILE A 3 -1.71 -42.88 -20.11
C ILE A 3 -2.88 -41.93 -20.33
N LYS A 4 -3.30 -41.26 -19.26
CA LYS A 4 -4.29 -40.19 -19.33
C LYS A 4 -3.62 -38.87 -18.99
N ILE A 5 -3.89 -37.85 -19.79
CA ILE A 5 -3.43 -36.47 -19.56
C ILE A 5 -4.60 -35.73 -18.92
N ASN A 6 -4.41 -35.21 -17.70
CA ASN A 6 -5.37 -34.37 -17.00
C ASN A 6 -4.78 -32.96 -16.87
N ALA A 7 -5.34 -31.99 -17.59
CA ALA A 7 -4.91 -30.61 -17.57
C ALA A 7 -5.98 -29.73 -16.89
N ASP A 8 -5.62 -29.00 -15.84
CA ASP A 8 -6.45 -27.94 -15.27
C ASP A 8 -6.10 -26.61 -15.95
N LEU A 9 -6.93 -26.22 -16.91
CA LEU A 9 -6.78 -25.02 -17.72
C LEU A 9 -7.82 -23.97 -17.31
N MET A 10 -7.41 -22.69 -17.29
CA MET A 10 -8.37 -21.58 -17.29
C MET A 10 -9.32 -21.70 -18.49
N LYS A 11 -10.62 -21.73 -18.21
CA LYS A 11 -11.66 -21.87 -19.27
C LYS A 11 -11.81 -20.60 -20.12
N THR A 12 -11.33 -19.47 -19.62
CA THR A 12 -11.47 -18.16 -20.27
C THR A 12 -10.20 -17.34 -20.06
N VAL A 13 -9.75 -16.62 -21.10
CA VAL A 13 -8.62 -15.71 -21.05
C VAL A 13 -8.93 -14.41 -21.80
N ASN A 14 -8.39 -13.29 -21.32
CA ASN A 14 -8.49 -11.98 -21.96
C ASN A 14 -7.18 -11.20 -21.71
N TYR A 15 -7.09 -9.97 -22.24
CA TYR A 15 -5.90 -9.15 -22.05
C TYR A 15 -5.63 -8.81 -20.58
N SER A 16 -6.65 -8.53 -19.77
CA SER A 16 -6.46 -8.15 -18.36
C SER A 16 -5.86 -9.27 -17.52
N LEU A 17 -6.20 -10.54 -17.80
CA LEU A 17 -5.62 -11.70 -17.10
C LEU A 17 -4.13 -11.89 -17.45
N ILE A 18 -3.78 -11.77 -18.73
CA ILE A 18 -2.39 -11.92 -19.20
C ILE A 18 -1.52 -10.75 -18.72
N LEU A 19 -2.02 -9.51 -18.80
CA LEU A 19 -1.33 -8.32 -18.30
C LEU A 19 -0.91 -8.48 -16.83
N ASN A 20 -1.77 -9.12 -16.03
CA ASN A 20 -1.56 -9.30 -14.61
C ASN A 20 -0.97 -10.69 -14.24
N GLY A 21 -0.34 -11.35 -15.21
CA GLY A 21 0.52 -12.52 -14.96
C GLY A 21 -0.22 -13.81 -14.59
N GLN A 22 -1.47 -13.97 -14.98
CA GLN A 22 -2.22 -15.20 -14.66
C GLN A 22 -1.70 -16.42 -15.42
N LYS A 23 -1.54 -17.52 -14.69
CA LYS A 23 -1.15 -18.81 -15.25
C LYS A 23 -2.34 -19.48 -15.91
N ILE A 24 -2.23 -19.74 -17.22
CA ILE A 24 -3.27 -20.36 -18.03
C ILE A 24 -3.44 -21.85 -17.67
N ILE A 25 -2.32 -22.57 -17.50
CA ILE A 25 -2.31 -23.95 -16.99
C ILE A 25 -2.04 -23.88 -15.50
N ARG A 26 -3.02 -24.30 -14.69
CA ARG A 26 -2.94 -24.34 -13.23
C ARG A 26 -2.26 -25.60 -12.73
N SER A 27 -2.59 -26.74 -13.34
CA SER A 27 -1.92 -28.03 -13.10
C SER A 27 -1.98 -28.91 -14.35
N LEU A 28 -1.01 -29.82 -14.47
CA LEU A 28 -0.93 -30.79 -15.57
C LEU A 28 -0.39 -32.10 -15.03
N VAL A 29 -1.24 -33.13 -15.02
CA VAL A 29 -0.94 -34.43 -14.40
C VAL A 29 -1.10 -35.53 -15.44
N LEU A 30 -0.08 -36.38 -15.54
CA LEU A 30 -0.09 -37.60 -16.33
C LEU A 30 -0.39 -38.79 -15.41
N GLU A 31 -1.49 -39.50 -15.64
CA GLU A 31 -1.82 -40.75 -14.95
C GLU A 31 -1.35 -41.91 -15.82
N ASN A 32 -0.39 -42.69 -15.33
CA ASN A 32 0.13 -43.85 -16.06
C ASN A 32 -0.25 -45.14 -15.33
N ASP A 33 -1.19 -45.89 -15.89
CA ASP A 33 -1.62 -47.20 -15.38
C ASP A 33 -0.75 -48.36 -15.92
N GLY A 34 0.26 -48.04 -16.73
CA GLY A 34 1.18 -48.99 -17.36
C GLY A 34 2.53 -49.13 -16.65
N GLU A 35 3.53 -49.56 -17.41
CA GLU A 35 4.93 -49.61 -16.99
C GLU A 35 5.59 -48.23 -17.10
N ASP A 36 6.80 -48.10 -16.54
CA ASP A 36 7.62 -46.90 -16.64
C ASP A 36 7.91 -46.57 -18.12
N ILE A 37 7.77 -45.29 -18.48
CA ILE A 37 8.09 -44.81 -19.83
C ILE A 37 9.28 -43.86 -19.72
N SER A 38 10.40 -44.26 -20.30
CA SER A 38 11.59 -43.41 -20.43
C SER A 38 11.60 -42.68 -21.76
N GLY A 39 12.00 -41.40 -21.73
CA GLY A 39 12.18 -40.57 -22.93
C GLY A 39 10.87 -40.28 -23.65
N ALA A 40 10.10 -39.31 -23.16
CA ALA A 40 8.89 -38.82 -23.80
C ALA A 40 8.93 -37.31 -23.98
N VAL A 41 8.14 -36.79 -24.92
CA VAL A 41 7.98 -35.36 -25.15
C VAL A 41 6.50 -35.02 -25.10
N LEU A 42 6.13 -34.13 -24.19
CA LEU A 42 4.80 -33.54 -24.14
C LEU A 42 4.79 -32.26 -24.98
N LYS A 43 4.02 -32.26 -26.06
CA LYS A 43 3.82 -31.10 -26.93
C LYS A 43 2.49 -30.44 -26.60
N ILE A 44 2.51 -29.12 -26.44
CA ILE A 44 1.34 -28.30 -26.19
C ILE A 44 1.18 -27.32 -27.34
N THR A 45 0.00 -27.32 -27.96
CA THR A 45 -0.34 -26.45 -29.10
C THR A 45 -1.73 -25.86 -28.92
N SER A 46 -2.06 -24.82 -29.69
CA SER A 46 -3.42 -24.29 -29.75
C SER A 46 -3.92 -24.17 -31.18
N SER A 47 -5.24 -24.26 -31.35
CA SER A 47 -5.92 -23.98 -32.62
C SER A 47 -7.15 -23.11 -32.35
N PRO A 48 -7.22 -21.85 -32.86
CA PRO A 48 -6.17 -21.10 -33.57
C PRO A 48 -4.86 -20.93 -32.78
N GLU A 49 -3.77 -20.52 -33.44
CA GLU A 49 -2.48 -20.30 -32.80
C GLU A 49 -2.54 -19.07 -31.89
N LEU A 50 -2.39 -19.28 -30.57
CA LEU A 50 -2.41 -18.26 -29.51
C LEU A 50 -1.02 -18.01 -28.95
N PHE A 51 -0.18 -19.05 -28.99
CA PHE A 51 1.18 -19.08 -28.46
C PHE A 51 2.01 -20.04 -29.32
N ALA A 52 3.31 -19.81 -29.36
CA ALA A 52 4.24 -20.68 -30.07
C ALA A 52 4.20 -22.11 -29.47
N PRO A 53 4.12 -23.17 -30.30
CA PRO A 53 4.13 -24.56 -29.83
C PRO A 53 5.22 -24.83 -28.79
N ARG A 54 4.85 -25.44 -27.67
CA ARG A 54 5.76 -25.74 -26.56
C ARG A 54 6.01 -27.24 -26.48
N SER A 55 7.26 -27.65 -26.32
CA SER A 55 7.66 -29.05 -26.14
C SER A 55 8.41 -29.20 -24.82
N ILE A 56 7.96 -30.14 -24.00
CA ILE A 56 8.50 -30.42 -22.67
C ILE A 56 9.08 -31.84 -22.69
N PRO A 57 10.40 -32.01 -22.61
CA PRO A 57 11.00 -33.33 -22.49
C PRO A 57 10.73 -33.91 -21.10
N LEU A 58 10.41 -35.19 -21.04
CA LEU A 58 10.09 -35.95 -19.85
C LEU A 58 11.01 -37.18 -19.80
N ASP A 59 11.98 -37.16 -18.89
CA ASP A 59 12.99 -38.21 -18.78
C ASP A 59 12.38 -39.56 -18.40
N MET A 60 11.44 -39.54 -17.45
CA MET A 60 10.74 -40.73 -16.97
C MET A 60 9.32 -40.38 -16.52
N ILE A 61 8.34 -41.13 -17.01
CA ILE A 61 6.98 -41.16 -16.49
C ILE A 61 6.81 -42.48 -15.71
N PRO A 62 6.70 -42.44 -14.38
CA PRO A 62 6.58 -43.65 -13.57
C PRO A 62 5.28 -44.41 -13.87
N GLY A 63 5.35 -45.73 -13.87
CA GLY A 63 4.23 -46.65 -13.99
C GLY A 63 3.41 -46.77 -12.72
N ALA A 64 2.13 -47.11 -12.87
CA ALA A 64 1.12 -47.21 -11.81
C ALA A 64 1.05 -45.99 -10.88
N LYS A 65 1.39 -44.79 -11.37
CA LYS A 65 1.47 -43.55 -10.60
C LYS A 65 1.03 -42.33 -11.42
N SER A 66 0.66 -41.27 -10.71
CA SER A 66 0.47 -39.94 -11.26
C SER A 66 1.80 -39.17 -11.28
N PHE A 67 2.04 -38.42 -12.34
CA PHE A 67 3.23 -37.59 -12.53
C PHE A 67 2.80 -36.16 -12.85
N GLU A 68 3.20 -35.20 -12.02
CA GLU A 68 2.93 -33.79 -12.26
C GLU A 68 3.99 -33.18 -13.18
N VAL A 69 3.54 -32.57 -14.28
CA VAL A 69 4.41 -31.93 -15.26
C VAL A 69 4.73 -30.51 -14.80
N THR A 70 6.01 -30.26 -14.51
CA THR A 70 6.51 -28.93 -14.17
C THR A 70 6.92 -28.15 -15.42
N GLY A 71 6.88 -26.81 -15.35
CA GLY A 71 7.33 -25.95 -16.47
C GLY A 71 6.36 -25.88 -17.67
N ALA A 72 5.10 -26.25 -17.47
CA ALA A 72 4.04 -26.20 -18.48
C ALA A 72 3.43 -24.79 -18.70
N ASP A 73 4.05 -23.72 -18.18
CA ASP A 73 3.55 -22.36 -18.36
C ASP A 73 3.52 -21.95 -19.85
N ILE A 74 2.39 -21.40 -20.27
CA ILE A 74 2.15 -20.88 -21.62
C ILE A 74 2.13 -19.36 -21.58
N LEU A 75 2.74 -18.74 -22.59
CA LEU A 75 2.71 -17.29 -22.80
C LEU A 75 1.90 -16.99 -24.06
N ILE A 76 0.70 -16.43 -23.89
CA ILE A 76 -0.09 -15.91 -25.01
C ILE A 76 0.52 -14.59 -25.45
N ASP A 77 0.64 -14.40 -26.76
CA ASP A 77 1.09 -13.13 -27.32
C ASP A 77 0.05 -12.03 -27.03
N ALA A 78 0.47 -11.03 -26.28
CA ALA A 78 -0.38 -9.90 -25.90
C ALA A 78 -0.86 -9.11 -27.13
N GLU A 79 -0.07 -9.02 -28.21
CA GLU A 79 -0.46 -8.28 -29.43
C GLU A 79 -1.67 -8.92 -30.12
N ASN A 80 -1.78 -10.25 -30.08
CA ASN A 80 -2.93 -10.97 -30.61
C ASN A 80 -4.21 -10.63 -29.84
N LEU A 81 -4.12 -10.42 -28.53
CA LEU A 81 -5.25 -10.05 -27.68
C LEU A 81 -5.63 -8.56 -27.82
N VAL A 82 -4.66 -7.67 -28.06
CA VAL A 82 -4.93 -6.24 -28.28
C VAL A 82 -5.80 -6.02 -29.51
N ASN A 83 -5.58 -6.79 -30.59
CA ASN A 83 -6.33 -6.65 -31.84
C ASN A 83 -7.63 -7.46 -31.88
N LEU A 84 -7.92 -8.24 -30.84
CA LEU A 84 -9.11 -9.09 -30.82
C LEU A 84 -10.38 -8.25 -30.58
N THR A 85 -11.33 -8.37 -31.50
CA THR A 85 -12.61 -7.64 -31.47
C THR A 85 -13.81 -8.51 -31.09
N GLU A 86 -13.72 -9.82 -31.37
CA GLU A 86 -14.78 -10.80 -31.13
C GLU A 86 -14.25 -11.99 -30.34
N LYS A 87 -15.12 -12.58 -29.51
CA LYS A 87 -14.76 -13.79 -28.76
C LYS A 87 -14.66 -14.99 -29.70
N PHE A 88 -13.73 -15.89 -29.45
CA PHE A 88 -13.65 -17.18 -30.12
C PHE A 88 -13.19 -18.29 -29.17
N SER A 89 -13.44 -19.54 -29.54
CA SER A 89 -12.96 -20.71 -28.81
C SER A 89 -11.67 -21.22 -29.42
N ALA A 90 -10.65 -21.40 -28.60
CA ALA A 90 -9.43 -22.09 -28.96
C ALA A 90 -9.42 -23.49 -28.33
N VAL A 91 -8.87 -24.45 -29.06
CA VAL A 91 -8.60 -25.80 -28.55
C VAL A 91 -7.13 -25.89 -28.17
N ILE A 92 -6.83 -26.17 -26.91
CA ILE A 92 -5.48 -26.46 -26.41
C ILE A 92 -5.27 -27.97 -26.48
N ARG A 93 -4.29 -28.40 -27.28
CA ARG A 93 -3.98 -29.81 -27.46
C ARG A 93 -2.71 -30.17 -26.72
N PHE A 94 -2.78 -31.26 -25.97
CA PHE A 94 -1.66 -31.90 -25.29
C PHE A 94 -1.40 -33.23 -25.98
N GLU A 95 -0.24 -33.40 -26.59
CA GLU A 95 0.18 -34.65 -27.25
C GLU A 95 1.45 -35.17 -26.59
N LEU A 96 1.37 -36.35 -26.00
CA LEU A 96 2.51 -37.06 -25.45
C LEU A 96 3.04 -38.03 -26.49
N THR A 97 4.30 -37.90 -26.88
CA THR A 97 4.98 -38.76 -27.87
C THR A 97 6.22 -39.40 -27.26
N LYS A 98 6.62 -40.57 -27.74
CA LYS A 98 7.90 -41.16 -27.34
C LYS A 98 9.02 -40.47 -28.12
N GLU A 99 10.16 -40.24 -27.49
CA GLU A 99 11.31 -39.66 -28.17
C GLU A 99 11.72 -40.53 -29.38
N GLY A 100 11.71 -39.94 -30.58
CA GLY A 100 12.05 -40.63 -31.84
C GLY A 100 11.00 -41.63 -32.36
N GLY A 101 9.83 -41.73 -31.75
CA GLY A 101 8.72 -42.59 -32.22
C GLY A 101 7.73 -41.85 -33.12
N ASP A 102 7.12 -42.57 -34.08
CA ASP A 102 5.98 -42.07 -34.85
C ASP A 102 4.68 -42.42 -34.11
N GLY A 103 3.96 -41.39 -33.64
CA GLY A 103 2.62 -41.50 -33.05
C GLY A 103 2.51 -41.05 -31.59
N ALA A 104 1.34 -40.48 -31.24
CA ALA A 104 1.04 -40.07 -29.87
C ALA A 104 0.74 -41.29 -28.98
N ILE A 105 1.38 -41.33 -27.80
CA ILE A 105 1.13 -42.29 -26.72
C ILE A 105 -0.20 -41.96 -26.03
N ALA A 106 -0.48 -40.67 -25.85
CA ALA A 106 -1.70 -40.15 -25.28
C ALA A 106 -1.95 -38.73 -25.81
N SER A 107 -3.22 -38.33 -25.88
CA SER A 107 -3.61 -36.99 -26.24
C SER A 107 -4.79 -36.52 -25.40
N ALA A 108 -4.82 -35.23 -25.06
CA ALA A 108 -5.97 -34.57 -24.47
C ALA A 108 -6.21 -33.21 -25.15
N GLU A 109 -7.47 -32.80 -25.17
CA GLU A 109 -7.87 -31.49 -25.70
C GLU A 109 -8.72 -30.77 -24.65
N GLU A 110 -8.41 -29.50 -24.42
CA GLU A 110 -9.20 -28.62 -23.57
C GLU A 110 -9.66 -27.40 -24.37
N GLN A 111 -10.91 -26.97 -24.15
CA GLN A 111 -11.45 -25.77 -24.77
C GLN A 111 -11.23 -24.55 -23.87
N MET A 112 -10.86 -23.43 -24.49
CA MET A 112 -10.68 -22.14 -23.83
C MET A 112 -11.33 -21.04 -24.65
N ALA A 113 -12.15 -20.21 -24.01
CA ALA A 113 -12.68 -18.99 -24.61
C ALA A 113 -11.63 -17.88 -24.55
N VAL A 114 -11.32 -17.28 -25.70
CA VAL A 114 -10.47 -16.10 -25.79
C VAL A 114 -11.37 -14.90 -25.99
N LEU A 115 -11.36 -14.00 -25.01
CA LEU A 115 -12.22 -12.83 -24.98
C LEU A 115 -11.49 -11.60 -25.53
N PRO A 116 -12.22 -10.68 -26.20
CA PRO A 116 -11.65 -9.44 -26.69
C PRO A 116 -11.18 -8.54 -25.55
N PHE A 117 -10.34 -7.56 -25.89
CA PHE A 117 -9.70 -6.63 -24.95
C PHE A 117 -10.69 -5.94 -23.99
N ASP A 118 -11.87 -5.61 -24.50
CA ASP A 118 -12.95 -4.89 -23.84
C ASP A 118 -14.01 -5.83 -23.25
N GLN A 119 -13.68 -7.09 -22.94
CA GLN A 119 -14.59 -8.01 -22.28
C GLN A 119 -14.03 -8.49 -20.95
N TRP A 120 -14.81 -8.28 -19.89
CA TRP A 120 -14.53 -8.86 -18.58
C TRP A 120 -14.94 -10.34 -18.56
N ALA A 121 -14.12 -11.19 -17.93
CA ALA A 121 -14.28 -12.65 -17.91
C ALA A 121 -15.33 -13.17 -16.90
N GLY A 122 -15.95 -12.28 -16.12
CA GLY A 122 -17.01 -12.63 -15.18
C GLY A 122 -16.53 -13.03 -13.78
N THR A 123 -17.49 -13.20 -12.88
CA THR A 123 -17.26 -13.56 -11.46
C THR A 123 -16.74 -14.99 -11.29
N SER A 124 -17.06 -15.89 -12.24
CA SER A 124 -16.63 -17.29 -12.21
C SER A 124 -15.15 -17.52 -12.49
N CYS A 125 -14.45 -16.52 -13.02
CA CYS A 125 -13.01 -16.59 -13.32
C CYS A 125 -12.17 -16.00 -12.18
N ALA A 126 -12.22 -14.67 -12.03
CA ALA A 126 -11.55 -13.91 -10.96
C ALA A 126 -12.06 -12.45 -11.03
N VAL A 127 -12.91 -12.08 -10.06
CA VAL A 127 -13.66 -10.82 -10.07
C VAL A 127 -12.76 -9.60 -9.82
N GLU A 128 -11.63 -9.77 -9.13
CA GLU A 128 -10.65 -8.71 -8.87
C GLU A 128 -10.09 -8.07 -10.15
N TYR A 129 -10.01 -8.81 -11.27
CA TYR A 129 -9.56 -8.29 -12.55
C TYR A 129 -10.55 -7.34 -13.22
N LEU A 130 -11.77 -7.23 -12.68
CA LEU A 130 -12.67 -6.15 -13.07
C LEU A 130 -12.05 -4.78 -12.79
N SER A 131 -11.23 -4.66 -11.74
CA SER A 131 -10.50 -3.43 -11.43
C SER A 131 -9.50 -3.01 -12.51
N ALA A 132 -9.09 -3.91 -13.43
CA ALA A 132 -8.25 -3.54 -14.56
C ALA A 132 -9.00 -2.66 -15.58
N PHE A 133 -10.33 -2.76 -15.65
CA PHE A 133 -11.15 -1.92 -16.53
C PHE A 133 -11.36 -0.49 -15.98
N ILE A 134 -10.95 -0.25 -14.73
CA ILE A 134 -10.87 1.08 -14.14
C ILE A 134 -9.55 1.72 -14.59
N THR A 135 -9.66 2.71 -15.49
CA THR A 135 -8.51 3.30 -16.20
C THR A 135 -8.30 4.78 -15.83
N PRO A 136 -7.75 5.08 -14.64
CA PRO A 136 -7.69 6.44 -14.09
C PRO A 136 -6.82 7.40 -14.91
N ASN A 137 -5.80 6.88 -15.60
CA ASN A 137 -4.86 7.69 -16.38
C ASN A 137 -5.35 7.98 -17.80
N HIS A 138 -6.57 7.55 -18.17
CA HIS A 138 -7.09 7.77 -19.51
C HIS A 138 -7.29 9.28 -19.78
N PRO A 139 -6.84 9.84 -20.93
CA PRO A 139 -6.88 11.29 -21.19
C PRO A 139 -8.28 11.92 -21.03
N ALA A 140 -9.34 11.20 -21.42
CA ALA A 140 -10.72 11.66 -21.26
C ALA A 140 -11.17 11.82 -19.80
N ILE A 141 -10.57 11.10 -18.85
CA ILE A 141 -10.85 11.26 -17.41
C ILE A 141 -10.39 12.64 -16.94
N LYS A 142 -9.25 13.12 -17.44
CA LYS A 142 -8.74 14.46 -17.12
C LYS A 142 -9.76 15.55 -17.49
N THR A 143 -10.42 15.43 -18.64
CA THR A 143 -11.46 16.37 -19.07
C THR A 143 -12.66 16.40 -18.10
N ILE A 144 -13.04 15.24 -17.55
CA ILE A 144 -14.10 15.15 -16.54
C ILE A 144 -13.64 15.80 -15.24
N ILE A 145 -12.41 15.53 -14.79
CA ILE A 145 -11.85 16.10 -13.56
C ILE A 145 -11.74 17.62 -13.66
N ASP A 146 -11.27 18.14 -14.80
CA ASP A 146 -11.19 19.58 -15.05
C ASP A 146 -12.58 20.23 -14.90
N ARG A 147 -13.64 19.58 -15.43
CA ARG A 147 -15.01 20.07 -15.27
C ARG A 147 -15.53 19.94 -13.83
N ALA A 148 -15.24 18.83 -13.18
CA ALA A 148 -15.62 18.58 -11.79
C ALA A 148 -14.97 19.60 -10.83
N SER A 149 -13.75 20.06 -11.12
CA SER A 149 -13.08 21.11 -10.35
C SER A 149 -13.88 22.41 -10.30
N ALA A 150 -14.59 22.75 -11.38
CA ALA A 150 -15.45 23.95 -11.45
C ALA A 150 -16.68 23.81 -10.54
N TYR A 151 -17.31 22.63 -10.52
CA TYR A 151 -18.40 22.34 -9.58
C TYR A 151 -17.94 22.40 -8.13
N LEU A 152 -16.78 21.82 -7.84
CA LEU A 152 -16.22 21.83 -6.49
C LEU A 152 -15.89 23.25 -6.03
N ALA A 153 -15.36 24.09 -6.93
CA ALA A 153 -15.12 25.51 -6.68
C ALA A 153 -16.40 26.27 -6.35
N GLU A 154 -17.46 26.05 -7.12
CA GLU A 154 -18.77 26.70 -6.91
C GLU A 154 -19.37 26.34 -5.54
N TRP A 155 -19.29 25.06 -5.15
CA TRP A 155 -19.91 24.59 -3.91
C TRP A 155 -19.07 24.86 -2.66
N THR A 156 -17.74 24.92 -2.79
CA THR A 156 -16.84 24.94 -1.62
C THR A 156 -15.90 26.13 -1.57
N GLY A 157 -15.79 26.91 -2.65
CA GLY A 157 -14.78 27.95 -2.82
C GLY A 157 -13.37 27.42 -3.12
N ASN A 158 -13.18 26.09 -3.21
CA ASN A 158 -11.89 25.45 -3.49
C ASN A 158 -12.03 24.39 -4.60
N SER A 159 -11.40 24.62 -5.74
CA SER A 159 -11.43 23.72 -6.91
C SER A 159 -10.50 22.52 -6.81
N ALA A 160 -9.58 22.48 -5.82
CA ALA A 160 -8.59 21.43 -5.73
C ALA A 160 -9.22 20.09 -5.34
N PHE A 161 -8.80 19.02 -6.02
CA PHE A 161 -9.01 17.66 -5.53
C PHE A 161 -7.86 17.31 -4.60
N ASP A 162 -8.17 17.16 -3.32
CA ASP A 162 -7.23 16.93 -2.23
C ASP A 162 -7.33 15.51 -1.66
N ALA A 163 -8.17 14.66 -2.27
CA ALA A 163 -8.45 13.30 -1.83
C ALA A 163 -8.82 13.28 -0.34
N TYR A 164 -7.92 12.77 0.49
CA TYR A 164 -8.09 12.62 1.94
C TYR A 164 -7.28 13.63 2.77
N GLN A 165 -6.60 14.60 2.14
CA GLN A 165 -5.66 15.50 2.83
C GLN A 165 -6.33 16.39 3.88
N THR A 166 -7.62 16.71 3.71
CA THR A 166 -8.38 17.51 4.68
C THR A 166 -8.87 16.71 5.87
N GLU A 167 -8.77 15.37 5.84
CA GLU A 167 -9.32 14.45 6.85
C GLU A 167 -10.80 14.74 7.19
N ASP A 168 -11.55 15.21 6.19
CA ASP A 168 -12.97 15.58 6.31
C ASP A 168 -13.81 14.69 5.37
N PRO A 169 -14.63 13.76 5.92
CA PRO A 169 -15.54 12.94 5.13
C PRO A 169 -16.47 13.76 4.22
N ASP A 170 -16.93 14.93 4.67
CA ASP A 170 -17.81 15.79 3.87
C ASP A 170 -17.07 16.36 2.65
N ARG A 171 -15.76 16.62 2.79
CA ARG A 171 -14.91 17.03 1.67
C ARG A 171 -14.78 15.91 0.65
N CYS A 172 -14.60 14.67 1.08
CA CYS A 172 -14.55 13.50 0.20
C CYS A 172 -15.88 13.32 -0.55
N VAL A 173 -17.01 13.45 0.16
CA VAL A 173 -18.35 13.42 -0.43
C VAL A 173 -18.53 14.53 -1.46
N LYS A 174 -18.10 15.77 -1.18
CA LYS A 174 -18.20 16.89 -2.14
C LYS A 174 -17.34 16.69 -3.39
N GLN A 175 -16.13 16.14 -3.25
CA GLN A 175 -15.28 15.77 -4.39
C GLN A 175 -15.97 14.70 -5.27
N ALA A 176 -16.50 13.65 -4.63
CA ALA A 176 -17.23 12.58 -5.31
C ALA A 176 -18.51 13.10 -6.01
N ALA A 177 -19.25 14.01 -5.37
CA ALA A 177 -20.44 14.64 -5.93
C ALA A 177 -20.11 15.57 -7.11
N ALA A 178 -18.97 16.27 -7.07
CA ALA A 178 -18.54 17.15 -8.16
C ALA A 178 -18.19 16.33 -9.42
N ILE A 179 -17.54 15.18 -9.23
CA ILE A 179 -17.29 14.21 -10.31
C ILE A 179 -18.61 13.66 -10.86
N PHE A 180 -19.54 13.28 -10.00
CA PHE A 180 -20.88 12.82 -10.40
C PHE A 180 -21.57 13.86 -11.29
N ALA A 181 -21.56 15.13 -10.89
CA ALA A 181 -22.15 16.22 -11.66
C ALA A 181 -21.46 16.42 -13.03
N ALA A 182 -20.12 16.33 -13.09
CA ALA A 182 -19.36 16.46 -14.33
C ALA A 182 -19.63 15.30 -15.31
N ILE A 183 -19.83 14.08 -14.80
CA ILE A 183 -20.24 12.93 -15.63
C ILE A 183 -21.69 13.11 -16.10
N GLN A 184 -22.59 13.60 -15.25
CA GLN A 184 -23.98 13.85 -15.63
C GLN A 184 -24.09 14.86 -16.79
N GLU A 185 -23.22 15.86 -16.84
CA GLU A 185 -23.12 16.80 -17.97
C GLU A 185 -22.70 16.16 -19.29
N GLN A 186 -22.11 14.96 -19.27
CA GLN A 186 -21.77 14.25 -20.49
C GLN A 186 -23.00 13.75 -21.24
N ASN A 187 -24.19 13.79 -20.61
CA ASN A 187 -25.48 13.42 -21.22
C ASN A 187 -25.48 12.00 -21.79
N ILE A 188 -24.96 11.05 -20.99
CA ILE A 188 -24.84 9.63 -21.37
C ILE A 188 -26.21 8.97 -21.24
N VAL A 189 -26.65 8.28 -22.29
CA VAL A 189 -27.91 7.54 -22.32
C VAL A 189 -27.71 6.14 -21.72
N TYR A 190 -28.61 5.75 -20.81
CA TYR A 190 -28.58 4.39 -20.27
C TYR A 190 -29.03 3.37 -21.31
N VAL A 191 -28.21 2.35 -21.55
CA VAL A 191 -28.53 1.24 -22.46
C VAL A 191 -28.58 -0.06 -21.68
N THR A 192 -29.78 -0.63 -21.59
CA THR A 192 -30.00 -1.91 -20.92
C THR A 192 -29.33 -3.04 -21.69
N VAL A 193 -28.46 -3.77 -21.01
CA VAL A 193 -27.90 -5.05 -21.45
C VAL A 193 -28.27 -6.08 -20.39
N PRO A 194 -28.77 -7.28 -20.75
CA PRO A 194 -29.00 -8.34 -19.77
C PRO A 194 -27.70 -8.62 -18.99
N PRO A 195 -27.70 -8.54 -17.65
CA PRO A 195 -26.49 -8.72 -16.87
C PRO A 195 -26.07 -10.18 -16.90
N THR A 196 -24.93 -10.47 -17.52
CA THR A 196 -24.31 -11.80 -17.56
C THR A 196 -23.03 -11.82 -16.73
N PHE A 197 -23.07 -11.33 -15.48
CA PHE A 197 -21.86 -11.12 -14.68
C PHE A 197 -21.12 -12.43 -14.37
N ASP A 198 -21.83 -13.55 -14.25
CA ASP A 198 -21.21 -14.85 -14.00
C ASP A 198 -20.32 -15.32 -15.17
N GLU A 199 -20.77 -15.14 -16.40
CA GLU A 199 -20.04 -15.48 -17.63
C GLU A 199 -19.15 -14.33 -18.14
N GLY A 200 -19.32 -13.15 -17.55
CA GLY A 200 -18.71 -11.91 -18.01
C GLY A 200 -19.53 -11.20 -19.08
N GLN A 201 -19.15 -9.95 -19.36
CA GLN A 201 -19.79 -9.13 -20.37
C GLN A 201 -18.80 -8.15 -21.02
N ARG A 202 -19.19 -7.64 -22.19
CA ARG A 202 -18.48 -6.53 -22.83
C ARG A 202 -18.60 -5.28 -21.98
N VAL A 203 -17.50 -4.55 -21.89
CA VAL A 203 -17.33 -3.30 -21.15
C VAL A 203 -17.06 -2.22 -22.17
N ARG A 204 -17.90 -1.18 -22.21
CA ARG A 204 -17.55 0.03 -22.94
C ARG A 204 -16.49 0.76 -22.15
N LEU A 205 -15.30 0.89 -22.74
CA LEU A 205 -14.20 1.65 -22.13
C LEU A 205 -14.54 3.15 -22.11
N VAL A 206 -13.74 3.91 -21.35
CA VAL A 206 -13.99 5.32 -21.04
C VAL A 206 -14.21 6.17 -22.30
N ASP A 207 -13.37 5.99 -23.32
CA ASP A 207 -13.49 6.65 -24.62
C ASP A 207 -14.83 6.32 -25.29
N MET A 208 -15.20 5.03 -25.36
CA MET A 208 -16.45 4.61 -25.99
C MET A 208 -17.68 5.16 -25.28
N VAL A 209 -17.71 5.15 -23.93
CA VAL A 209 -18.84 5.71 -23.17
C VAL A 209 -19.00 7.20 -23.45
N LEU A 210 -17.89 7.94 -23.49
CA LEU A 210 -17.89 9.39 -23.67
C LEU A 210 -18.09 9.83 -25.12
N ASP A 211 -17.66 9.04 -26.10
CA ASP A 211 -17.82 9.34 -27.52
C ASP A 211 -19.21 8.92 -28.03
N GLN A 212 -19.67 7.71 -27.66
CA GLN A 212 -20.96 7.18 -28.10
C GLN A 212 -22.13 7.69 -27.26
N LYS A 213 -21.84 8.31 -26.10
CA LYS A 213 -22.84 8.80 -25.13
C LYS A 213 -23.82 7.71 -24.69
N GLN A 214 -23.32 6.50 -24.50
CA GLN A 214 -24.12 5.34 -24.09
C GLN A 214 -23.36 4.49 -23.06
N GLY A 215 -24.06 4.02 -22.03
CA GLY A 215 -23.49 3.14 -21.00
C GLY A 215 -24.53 2.33 -20.26
N ASN A 216 -24.14 1.17 -19.73
CA ASN A 216 -24.94 0.37 -18.81
C ASN A 216 -24.46 0.56 -17.35
N CYS A 217 -25.02 -0.20 -16.40
CA CYS A 217 -24.66 -0.09 -14.98
C CYS A 217 -23.17 -0.37 -14.71
N LEU A 218 -22.57 -1.32 -15.43
CA LEU A 218 -21.16 -1.63 -15.30
C LEU A 218 -20.28 -0.54 -15.90
N ASP A 219 -20.57 -0.10 -17.12
CA ASP A 219 -19.82 0.96 -17.81
C ASP A 219 -19.77 2.24 -16.96
N MET A 220 -20.93 2.65 -16.42
CA MET A 220 -21.04 3.85 -15.59
C MET A 220 -20.34 3.71 -14.24
N SER A 221 -20.38 2.52 -13.62
CA SER A 221 -19.67 2.26 -12.37
C SER A 221 -18.15 2.30 -12.57
N LEU A 222 -17.65 1.68 -13.63
CA LEU A 222 -16.23 1.69 -13.96
C LEU A 222 -15.73 3.09 -14.32
N LEU A 223 -16.50 3.88 -15.08
CA LEU A 223 -16.18 5.27 -15.38
C LEU A 223 -16.10 6.12 -14.12
N TYR A 224 -17.07 5.99 -13.22
CA TYR A 224 -17.08 6.75 -11.97
C TYR A 224 -15.91 6.35 -11.06
N ALA A 225 -15.66 5.05 -10.89
CA ALA A 225 -14.53 4.56 -10.14
C ALA A 225 -13.19 5.04 -10.73
N ALA A 226 -13.06 5.12 -12.06
CA ALA A 226 -11.85 5.62 -12.71
C ALA A 226 -11.62 7.11 -12.41
N CYS A 227 -12.69 7.92 -12.39
CA CYS A 227 -12.59 9.32 -12.01
C CYS A 227 -12.24 9.49 -10.52
N LEU A 228 -12.83 8.68 -9.64
CA LEU A 228 -12.51 8.69 -8.20
C LEU A 228 -11.05 8.30 -7.94
N GLU A 229 -10.58 7.22 -8.56
CA GLU A 229 -9.18 6.77 -8.45
C GLU A 229 -8.20 7.82 -9.00
N ALA A 230 -8.54 8.47 -10.11
CA ALA A 230 -7.71 9.50 -10.73
C ALA A 230 -7.52 10.76 -9.87
N VAL A 231 -8.48 11.08 -8.99
CA VAL A 231 -8.35 12.16 -8.01
C VAL A 231 -7.79 11.70 -6.66
N GLY A 232 -7.39 10.42 -6.54
CA GLY A 232 -6.78 9.85 -5.34
C GLY A 232 -7.78 9.37 -4.27
N LEU A 233 -9.08 9.34 -4.57
CA LEU A 233 -10.06 8.67 -3.72
C LEU A 233 -9.99 7.15 -3.96
N ASN A 234 -10.39 6.37 -2.95
CA ASN A 234 -10.32 4.92 -2.93
C ASN A 234 -11.71 4.32 -3.25
N PRO A 235 -12.00 3.99 -4.53
CA PRO A 235 -13.28 3.40 -4.90
C PRO A 235 -13.36 1.91 -4.53
N ILE A 236 -14.60 1.45 -4.37
CA ILE A 236 -14.98 0.04 -4.32
C ILE A 236 -16.09 -0.22 -5.34
N LEU A 237 -16.14 -1.41 -5.91
CA LEU A 237 -17.29 -1.87 -6.71
C LEU A 237 -18.13 -2.80 -5.86
N VAL A 238 -19.44 -2.58 -5.81
CA VAL A 238 -20.40 -3.47 -5.13
C VAL A 238 -21.24 -4.14 -6.20
N LEU A 239 -21.03 -5.45 -6.38
CA LEU A 239 -21.75 -6.27 -7.33
C LEU A 239 -22.92 -6.95 -6.63
N LEU A 240 -24.08 -6.85 -7.27
CA LEU A 240 -25.30 -7.60 -6.98
C LEU A 240 -25.47 -8.69 -8.05
N GLU A 241 -26.55 -9.46 -8.00
CA GLU A 241 -26.84 -10.50 -9.01
C GLU A 241 -27.03 -9.92 -10.42
N ASP A 242 -27.68 -8.75 -10.53
CA ASP A 242 -28.10 -8.15 -11.80
C ASP A 242 -27.60 -6.72 -12.00
N HIS A 243 -26.81 -6.20 -11.06
CA HIS A 243 -26.49 -4.78 -10.99
C HIS A 243 -25.16 -4.51 -10.30
N VAL A 244 -24.58 -3.36 -10.57
CA VAL A 244 -23.32 -2.92 -9.95
C VAL A 244 -23.37 -1.42 -9.73
N PHE A 245 -22.79 -1.00 -8.62
CA PHE A 245 -22.58 0.41 -8.31
C PHE A 245 -21.25 0.61 -7.63
N THR A 246 -20.84 1.87 -7.49
CA THR A 246 -19.54 2.23 -6.94
C THR A 246 -19.71 2.86 -5.58
N GLY A 247 -18.87 2.46 -4.64
CA GLY A 247 -18.66 3.17 -3.39
C GLY A 247 -17.28 3.81 -3.33
N LEU A 248 -17.06 4.59 -2.29
CA LEU A 248 -15.77 5.15 -1.94
C LEU A 248 -15.58 5.12 -0.43
N TRP A 249 -14.33 4.98 -0.02
CA TRP A 249 -13.93 5.30 1.34
C TRP A 249 -13.92 6.82 1.53
N LEU A 250 -14.41 7.28 2.68
CA LEU A 250 -14.39 8.69 3.08
C LEU A 250 -13.14 9.04 3.90
N GLU A 251 -12.29 8.04 4.16
CA GLU A 251 -10.95 8.13 4.72
C GLU A 251 -9.97 7.31 3.88
N ASP A 252 -8.66 7.47 4.11
CA ASP A 252 -7.64 6.72 3.36
C ASP A 252 -7.50 5.25 3.81
N LEU A 253 -8.57 4.48 3.64
CA LEU A 253 -8.73 3.09 4.05
C LEU A 253 -8.82 2.13 2.85
N LYS A 254 -8.93 0.84 3.16
CA LYS A 254 -9.14 -0.27 2.22
C LYS A 254 -9.61 -1.53 2.95
N LEU A 255 -10.16 -2.49 2.22
CA LEU A 255 -10.39 -3.85 2.71
C LEU A 255 -9.09 -4.65 2.91
N SER A 256 -9.15 -5.71 3.72
CA SER A 256 -8.04 -6.63 3.96
C SER A 256 -7.73 -7.49 2.73
N GLU A 257 -8.78 -7.98 2.07
CA GLU A 257 -8.74 -8.78 0.85
C GLU A 257 -9.22 -7.95 -0.35
N PRO A 258 -8.73 -8.21 -1.57
CA PRO A 258 -9.15 -7.47 -2.77
C PRO A 258 -10.64 -7.69 -3.08
N VAL A 259 -11.19 -8.82 -2.65
CA VAL A 259 -12.56 -9.27 -2.93
C VAL A 259 -13.16 -9.86 -1.66
N THR A 260 -14.44 -9.58 -1.42
CA THR A 260 -15.25 -10.22 -0.37
C THR A 260 -16.72 -10.31 -0.79
N ASP A 261 -17.43 -11.33 -0.32
CA ASP A 261 -18.88 -11.46 -0.50
C ASP A 261 -19.69 -10.96 0.71
N ASP A 262 -19.02 -10.64 1.83
CA ASP A 262 -19.68 -10.12 3.02
C ASP A 262 -20.15 -8.67 2.86
N ALA A 263 -21.45 -8.49 2.57
CA ALA A 263 -22.12 -7.19 2.52
C ALA A 263 -21.93 -6.34 3.79
N SER A 264 -21.68 -6.97 4.94
CA SER A 264 -21.55 -6.28 6.23
C SER A 264 -20.34 -5.36 6.31
N VAL A 265 -19.33 -5.56 5.45
CA VAL A 265 -18.15 -4.69 5.39
C VAL A 265 -18.48 -3.29 4.84
N VAL A 266 -19.52 -3.18 4.01
CA VAL A 266 -20.02 -1.89 3.49
C VAL A 266 -21.19 -1.40 4.35
N SER A 267 -22.17 -2.26 4.63
CA SER A 267 -23.41 -1.82 5.27
C SER A 267 -23.22 -1.25 6.68
N LYS A 268 -22.21 -1.71 7.45
CA LYS A 268 -21.87 -1.13 8.76
C LYS A 268 -21.18 0.22 8.67
N ARG A 269 -20.49 0.49 7.57
CA ARG A 269 -19.61 1.67 7.38
C ARG A 269 -20.32 2.87 6.77
N ILE A 270 -21.45 2.63 6.11
CA ILE A 270 -22.33 3.68 5.58
C ILE A 270 -23.37 4.14 6.61
N LEU A 271 -23.44 3.51 7.80
CA LEU A 271 -24.44 3.87 8.81
C LEU A 271 -24.27 5.32 9.28
N PRO A 272 -25.38 6.04 9.53
CA PRO A 272 -25.32 7.36 10.14
C PRO A 272 -24.55 7.31 11.47
N GLY A 273 -23.53 8.17 11.59
CA GLY A 273 -22.65 8.23 12.75
C GLY A 273 -21.37 7.40 12.63
N VAL A 274 -21.26 6.51 11.63
CA VAL A 274 -19.99 5.88 11.23
C VAL A 274 -19.40 6.60 10.04
N ASN A 275 -20.16 6.73 8.94
CA ASN A 275 -19.79 7.49 7.74
C ASN A 275 -18.34 7.27 7.26
N GLU A 276 -17.84 6.03 7.34
CA GLU A 276 -16.51 5.66 6.83
C GLU A 276 -16.52 5.45 5.31
N MET A 277 -17.72 5.21 4.73
CA MET A 277 -17.92 4.96 3.32
C MET A 277 -19.17 5.67 2.80
N ALA A 278 -19.19 5.94 1.51
CA ALA A 278 -20.39 6.29 0.75
C ALA A 278 -20.54 5.35 -0.44
N ILE A 279 -21.77 5.07 -0.85
CA ILE A 279 -22.11 4.28 -2.03
C ILE A 279 -23.03 5.07 -2.94
N VAL A 280 -22.89 4.92 -4.26
CA VAL A 280 -23.55 5.79 -5.23
C VAL A 280 -24.13 4.97 -6.38
N GLU A 281 -25.44 5.08 -6.61
CA GLU A 281 -26.10 4.49 -7.78
C GLU A 281 -25.65 5.21 -9.06
N CYS A 282 -24.70 4.60 -9.77
CA CYS A 282 -24.01 5.24 -10.88
C CYS A 282 -24.89 5.44 -12.11
N THR A 283 -25.95 4.65 -12.29
CA THR A 283 -26.89 4.82 -13.42
C THR A 283 -27.68 6.12 -13.33
N MET A 284 -27.77 6.73 -12.14
CA MET A 284 -28.44 8.02 -11.96
C MET A 284 -27.64 9.20 -12.52
N MET A 285 -26.38 8.99 -12.94
CA MET A 285 -25.63 9.95 -13.76
C MET A 285 -26.11 10.01 -15.22
N CYS A 286 -26.83 8.99 -15.69
CA CYS A 286 -27.34 8.97 -17.06
C CYS A 286 -28.43 10.03 -17.28
N SER A 287 -28.59 10.43 -18.54
CA SER A 287 -29.62 11.38 -18.98
C SER A 287 -31.03 10.85 -18.69
N GLY A 288 -31.90 11.71 -18.15
CA GLY A 288 -33.30 11.42 -17.87
C GLY A 288 -34.14 12.70 -17.77
N GLU A 289 -35.47 12.56 -17.61
CA GLU A 289 -36.40 13.70 -17.57
C GLU A 289 -36.18 14.63 -16.36
N ALA A 290 -35.63 14.10 -15.27
CA ALA A 290 -35.26 14.86 -14.07
C ALA A 290 -33.76 14.69 -13.77
N ARG A 291 -33.10 15.78 -13.39
CA ARG A 291 -31.70 15.75 -12.94
C ARG A 291 -31.64 15.09 -11.57
N ASN A 292 -31.03 13.93 -11.47
CA ASN A 292 -30.84 13.23 -10.21
C ASN A 292 -29.79 13.94 -9.35
N GLU A 293 -30.11 14.14 -8.06
CA GLU A 293 -29.19 14.67 -7.08
C GLU A 293 -28.27 13.57 -6.51
N PHE A 294 -27.06 13.95 -6.11
CA PHE A 294 -26.07 13.00 -5.57
C PHE A 294 -26.58 12.27 -4.32
N ASP A 295 -27.24 12.98 -3.40
CA ASP A 295 -27.80 12.36 -2.19
C ASP A 295 -28.93 11.36 -2.50
N THR A 296 -29.71 11.62 -3.55
CA THR A 296 -30.73 10.66 -4.03
C THR A 296 -30.06 9.41 -4.59
N ALA A 297 -28.95 9.55 -5.32
CA ALA A 297 -28.18 8.42 -5.83
C ALA A 297 -27.54 7.57 -4.71
N LYS A 298 -27.11 8.20 -3.60
CA LYS A 298 -26.66 7.46 -2.40
C LYS A 298 -27.80 6.66 -1.77
N GLY A 299 -28.94 7.30 -1.52
CA GLY A 299 -30.11 6.63 -0.92
C GLY A 299 -30.63 5.47 -1.78
N ALA A 300 -30.57 5.59 -3.11
CA ALA A 300 -30.91 4.51 -4.03
C ALA A 300 -29.95 3.31 -3.89
N ALA A 301 -28.64 3.55 -3.80
CA ALA A 301 -27.65 2.49 -3.58
C ALA A 301 -27.80 1.83 -2.20
N GLU A 302 -28.08 2.59 -1.15
CA GLU A 302 -28.37 2.07 0.20
C GLU A 302 -29.62 1.16 0.22
N THR A 303 -30.66 1.58 -0.50
CA THR A 303 -31.88 0.78 -0.67
C THR A 303 -31.57 -0.53 -1.40
N GLN A 304 -30.76 -0.49 -2.46
CA GLN A 304 -30.37 -1.71 -3.17
C GLN A 304 -29.49 -2.62 -2.33
N LEU A 305 -28.51 -2.07 -1.59
CA LEU A 305 -27.64 -2.85 -0.70
C LEU A 305 -28.43 -3.59 0.39
N SER A 306 -29.52 -3.00 0.88
CA SER A 306 -30.36 -3.61 1.92
C SER A 306 -31.42 -4.57 1.39
N THR A 307 -31.80 -4.48 0.12
CA THR A 307 -32.89 -5.26 -0.48
C THR A 307 -32.43 -6.36 -1.42
N LYS A 308 -31.25 -6.22 -2.02
CA LYS A 308 -30.68 -7.17 -2.97
C LYS A 308 -29.49 -7.90 -2.36
N LYS A 309 -29.22 -9.10 -2.87
CA LYS A 309 -28.08 -9.91 -2.44
C LYS A 309 -26.80 -9.37 -3.09
N VAL A 310 -25.83 -9.03 -2.24
CA VAL A 310 -24.46 -8.75 -2.68
C VAL A 310 -23.80 -10.06 -3.09
N THR A 311 -23.24 -10.09 -4.29
CA THR A 311 -22.48 -11.23 -4.79
C THR A 311 -21.01 -11.07 -4.47
N GLN A 312 -20.42 -9.92 -4.77
CA GLN A 312 -19.01 -9.61 -4.56
C GLN A 312 -18.80 -8.11 -4.33
N ILE A 313 -17.77 -7.75 -3.56
CA ILE A 313 -17.28 -6.39 -3.36
C ILE A 313 -15.81 -6.38 -3.73
N VAL A 314 -15.41 -5.47 -4.62
CA VAL A 314 -14.03 -5.33 -5.09
C VAL A 314 -13.44 -4.02 -4.59
N ASP A 315 -12.38 -4.08 -3.79
CA ASP A 315 -11.64 -2.90 -3.34
C ASP A 315 -10.51 -2.57 -4.31
N VAL A 316 -10.62 -1.42 -4.99
CA VAL A 316 -9.72 -1.07 -6.10
C VAL A 316 -8.31 -0.80 -5.58
N LYS A 317 -8.16 -0.06 -4.48
CA LYS A 317 -6.85 0.20 -3.86
C LYS A 317 -6.17 -1.09 -3.44
N ARG A 318 -6.92 -2.04 -2.86
CA ARG A 318 -6.38 -3.35 -2.48
C ARG A 318 -6.00 -4.20 -3.69
N CYS A 319 -6.73 -4.12 -4.80
CA CYS A 319 -6.38 -4.74 -6.08
C CYS A 319 -5.07 -4.17 -6.65
N ARG A 320 -4.87 -2.84 -6.63
CA ARG A 320 -3.60 -2.21 -7.05
C ARG A 320 -2.42 -2.73 -6.23
N LEU A 321 -2.59 -2.88 -4.92
CA LEU A 321 -1.57 -3.44 -4.03
C LEU A 321 -1.30 -4.94 -4.27
N SER A 322 -2.22 -5.65 -4.91
CA SER A 322 -2.00 -7.01 -5.45
C SER A 322 -1.37 -7.01 -6.85
N ASN A 323 -0.83 -5.87 -7.31
CA ASN A 323 -0.25 -5.66 -8.64
C ASN A 323 -1.24 -5.81 -9.81
N ILE A 324 -2.55 -5.61 -9.58
CA ILE A 324 -3.54 -5.56 -10.67
C ILE A 324 -3.49 -4.18 -11.32
N SER A 325 -2.88 -4.11 -12.50
CA SER A 325 -2.71 -2.90 -13.28
C SER A 325 -3.95 -2.57 -14.12
N PRO A 326 -4.30 -1.28 -14.27
CA PRO A 326 -5.28 -0.84 -15.26
C PRO A 326 -4.92 -1.31 -16.68
N LEU A 327 -5.95 -1.49 -17.50
CA LEU A 327 -5.78 -1.70 -18.93
C LEU A 327 -5.04 -0.51 -19.55
N PRO A 328 -4.06 -0.76 -20.43
CA PRO A 328 -3.36 0.30 -21.12
C PRO A 328 -4.27 0.99 -22.16
N LEU A 329 -3.92 2.22 -22.52
CA LEU A 329 -4.63 2.95 -23.56
C LEU A 329 -4.42 2.28 -24.93
N ARG A 330 -5.52 1.89 -25.58
CA ARG A 330 -5.53 1.25 -26.89
C ARG A 330 -6.04 2.23 -27.95
N ILE A 331 -5.18 2.62 -28.89
CA ILE A 331 -5.54 3.53 -29.99
C ILE A 331 -5.68 2.74 -31.30
N MET A 332 -6.66 3.10 -32.13
CA MET A 332 -6.75 2.60 -33.49
C MET A 332 -5.74 3.33 -34.38
N THR A 333 -4.94 2.57 -35.13
CA THR A 333 -3.99 3.07 -36.14
C THR A 333 -4.30 2.45 -37.50
N ASP A 334 -3.65 2.93 -38.58
CA ASP A 334 -3.77 2.34 -39.93
C ASP A 334 -3.41 0.85 -39.97
N SER A 335 -2.63 0.37 -38.99
CA SER A 335 -2.19 -1.03 -38.85
C SER A 335 -3.02 -1.85 -37.85
N GLY A 336 -4.14 -1.33 -37.35
CA GLY A 336 -4.94 -1.93 -36.28
C GLY A 336 -4.72 -1.27 -34.92
N TYR A 337 -5.11 -1.95 -33.85
CA TYR A 337 -5.00 -1.41 -32.50
C TYR A 337 -3.58 -1.52 -31.95
N LYS A 338 -3.09 -0.43 -31.34
CA LYS A 338 -1.79 -0.38 -30.66
C LYS A 338 -1.92 0.22 -29.27
N ILE A 339 -1.01 -0.18 -28.38
CA ILE A 339 -0.91 0.38 -27.04
C ILE A 339 -0.13 1.69 -27.09
N GLN A 340 -0.73 2.76 -26.58
CA GLN A 340 -0.02 4.02 -26.34
C GLN A 340 0.82 3.89 -25.07
N ARG A 341 2.11 4.20 -25.18
CA ARG A 341 2.98 4.45 -24.01
C ARG A 341 3.16 5.96 -23.91
N ASP A 342 2.91 6.53 -22.74
CA ASP A 342 3.10 7.95 -22.50
C ASP A 342 4.60 8.29 -22.47
N ASP A 343 5.17 8.61 -23.63
CA ASP A 343 6.41 9.37 -23.68
C ASP A 343 6.06 10.84 -23.43
N VAL A 344 6.27 11.30 -22.20
CA VAL A 344 6.15 12.72 -21.87
C VAL A 344 7.31 13.45 -22.55
N ASP A 345 7.01 14.12 -23.67
CA ASP A 345 7.94 14.97 -24.40
C ASP A 345 8.40 16.14 -23.52
N ALA A 346 9.62 16.04 -22.99
CA ALA A 346 10.23 17.02 -22.08
C ALA A 346 10.31 18.44 -22.68
N ASN A 347 10.07 18.59 -23.98
CA ASN A 347 10.14 19.86 -24.71
C ASN A 347 8.84 20.71 -24.67
N LYS A 348 7.79 20.29 -23.94
CA LYS A 348 6.52 21.05 -23.81
C LYS A 348 6.28 21.65 -22.42
N ILE A 349 7.32 21.74 -21.58
CA ILE A 349 7.23 22.39 -20.27
C ILE A 349 7.66 23.85 -20.41
N THR A 350 6.84 24.76 -19.90
CA THR A 350 7.09 26.21 -19.80
C THR A 350 8.49 26.49 -19.24
N SER A 351 9.17 27.51 -19.79
CA SER A 351 10.49 27.94 -19.30
C SER A 351 10.41 28.37 -17.82
N ALA A 352 11.50 28.10 -17.08
CA ALA A 352 11.63 28.49 -15.69
C ALA A 352 11.42 30.02 -15.51
N PRO A 353 10.71 30.48 -14.46
CA PRO A 353 10.67 31.90 -14.12
C PRO A 353 12.08 32.41 -13.86
N SER A 354 12.36 33.64 -14.30
CA SER A 354 13.67 34.27 -14.12
C SER A 354 14.02 34.46 -12.63
N ASP A 355 15.28 34.12 -12.30
CA ASP A 355 15.86 34.25 -10.97
C ASP A 355 15.82 35.68 -10.42
N ILE A 356 15.38 35.82 -9.17
CA ILE A 356 15.58 37.05 -8.39
C ILE A 356 16.91 36.94 -7.64
N GLY A 357 17.93 37.57 -8.21
CA GLY A 357 19.01 38.20 -7.44
C GLY A 357 20.27 37.38 -7.19
N GLN A 358 21.37 37.84 -7.81
CA GLN A 358 22.75 37.38 -7.68
C GLN A 358 23.22 37.09 -6.24
N LYS A 359 23.79 35.90 -6.04
CA LYS A 359 24.97 35.71 -5.18
C LYS A 359 26.13 35.24 -6.05
N LEU A 360 27.28 35.89 -5.86
CA LEU A 360 28.46 35.81 -6.71
C LEU A 360 28.96 34.37 -6.91
N SER A 361 29.31 34.07 -8.15
CA SER A 361 30.00 32.86 -8.59
C SER A 361 31.45 32.84 -8.10
N VAL A 362 31.78 31.87 -7.25
CA VAL A 362 33.14 31.31 -7.19
C VAL A 362 33.08 29.96 -7.89
N SER A 363 33.91 29.84 -8.91
CA SER A 363 34.04 28.73 -9.84
C SER A 363 34.37 27.41 -9.15
N THR A 364 33.60 26.38 -9.48
CA THR A 364 34.05 24.98 -9.43
C THR A 364 33.65 24.32 -10.73
N ASP A 365 34.51 24.47 -11.74
CA ASP A 365 34.62 23.47 -12.79
C ASP A 365 35.16 22.17 -12.17
N ASN A 366 34.64 21.05 -12.66
CA ASN A 366 35.02 19.65 -12.39
C ASN A 366 34.72 19.11 -10.98
N ILE A 367 33.68 18.26 -10.89
CA ILE A 367 33.76 16.79 -10.78
C ILE A 367 32.32 16.27 -10.69
N TYR A 368 31.76 15.81 -11.82
CA TYR A 368 30.70 14.79 -11.80
C TYR A 368 31.16 13.64 -12.68
N GLY A 369 31.94 12.77 -12.05
CA GLY A 369 32.29 11.45 -12.52
C GLY A 369 32.46 10.58 -11.29
N ALA A 370 31.36 10.00 -10.80
CA ALA A 370 31.41 8.91 -9.83
C ALA A 370 30.29 7.92 -10.16
N GLU A 371 30.71 6.69 -10.42
CA GLU A 371 29.91 5.53 -10.81
C GLU A 371 28.87 5.19 -9.74
N TYR A 372 27.63 4.91 -10.19
CA TYR A 372 26.61 4.25 -9.38
C TYR A 372 27.09 2.82 -9.04
N THR A 373 27.72 2.64 -7.88
CA THR A 373 28.25 1.34 -7.46
C THR A 373 27.15 0.47 -6.82
N ARG A 374 27.18 -0.85 -7.06
CA ARG A 374 26.24 -1.86 -6.51
C ARG A 374 26.03 -1.71 -5.00
N LYS A 375 27.02 -1.20 -4.26
CA LYS A 375 27.03 -0.93 -2.81
C LYS A 375 25.78 -0.14 -2.33
N VAL A 376 25.44 0.95 -3.02
CA VAL A 376 24.28 1.82 -2.69
C VAL A 376 22.95 1.08 -2.89
N GLY A 377 22.88 0.14 -3.84
CA GLY A 377 21.69 -0.68 -4.09
C GLY A 377 21.45 -1.77 -3.04
N TRP A 378 22.49 -2.19 -2.32
CA TRP A 378 22.40 -3.24 -1.28
C TRP A 378 22.14 -2.65 0.11
N GLU A 379 22.75 -1.50 0.43
CA GLU A 379 22.43 -0.72 1.64
C GLU A 379 20.94 -0.32 1.68
N ARG A 380 20.36 0.02 0.52
CA ARG A 380 18.92 0.31 0.33
C ARG A 380 17.97 -0.85 0.63
N LYS A 381 18.43 -2.11 0.59
CA LYS A 381 17.58 -3.29 0.84
C LYS A 381 17.58 -3.71 2.31
N LEU A 382 18.49 -3.18 3.12
CA LEU A 382 18.68 -3.59 4.50
C LEU A 382 17.83 -2.77 5.47
N LEU A 383 17.70 -1.45 5.30
CA LEU A 383 16.88 -0.63 6.20
C LEU A 383 15.47 -0.42 5.63
N ASP A 384 14.42 -0.83 6.35
CA ASP A 384 13.03 -0.49 5.99
C ASP A 384 12.76 1.01 6.23
N LEU A 385 12.90 1.83 5.18
CA LEU A 385 12.61 3.27 5.17
C LEU A 385 11.12 3.60 4.96
N GLY A 386 10.25 2.60 5.04
CA GLY A 386 8.80 2.74 4.87
C GLY A 386 8.10 3.30 6.10
N LEU A 387 6.93 3.92 5.90
CA LEU A 387 6.10 4.53 6.97
C LEU A 387 5.45 3.50 7.92
N ARG A 388 5.64 2.21 7.69
CA ARG A 388 5.21 1.14 8.61
C ARG A 388 6.24 0.92 9.72
N ASN A 389 7.49 1.32 9.51
CA ASN A 389 8.55 1.23 10.50
C ASN A 389 8.34 2.30 11.59
N SER A 390 8.26 1.88 12.86
CA SER A 390 8.11 2.77 14.01
C SER A 390 9.33 3.68 14.23
N LEU A 391 10.48 3.33 13.64
CA LEU A 391 11.67 4.19 13.59
C LEU A 391 11.49 5.36 12.60
N ILE A 392 10.57 5.30 11.65
CA ILE A 392 10.29 6.38 10.69
C ILE A 392 8.99 7.11 11.02
N ASN A 393 7.98 6.38 11.51
CA ASN A 393 6.65 6.91 11.79
C ASN A 393 6.02 6.18 12.99
N LEU A 394 6.40 6.60 14.20
CA LEU A 394 5.81 6.14 15.44
C LEU A 394 4.42 6.72 15.63
N ARG A 395 3.45 5.84 15.86
CA ARG A 395 2.09 6.18 16.27
C ARG A 395 1.90 5.72 17.71
N LEU A 396 1.28 6.55 18.55
CA LEU A 396 0.98 6.23 19.95
C LEU A 396 -0.14 5.19 20.06
N THR A 397 0.17 3.94 19.68
CA THR A 397 -0.78 2.82 19.68
C THR A 397 -0.85 2.15 21.05
N LYS A 398 -1.54 1.00 21.12
CA LYS A 398 -1.60 0.16 22.32
C LYS A 398 -0.23 -0.40 22.75
N SER A 399 0.75 -0.45 21.85
CA SER A 399 2.07 -1.02 22.13
C SER A 399 3.11 -0.02 22.65
N PHE A 400 2.71 1.23 22.91
CA PHE A 400 3.60 2.30 23.36
C PHE A 400 3.06 2.98 24.61
N VAL A 401 3.93 3.28 25.57
CA VAL A 401 3.62 4.04 26.78
C VAL A 401 4.28 5.42 26.68
N PRO A 402 3.54 6.47 26.30
CA PRO A 402 4.07 7.84 26.30
C PRO A 402 4.28 8.34 27.73
N PHE A 403 5.42 9.00 27.97
CA PHE A 403 5.79 9.61 29.24
C PHE A 403 5.55 11.11 29.24
N LEU A 404 5.08 11.61 30.37
CA LEU A 404 5.02 13.04 30.69
C LEU A 404 6.30 13.37 31.44
N VAL A 405 7.31 13.87 30.72
CA VAL A 405 8.63 14.21 31.27
C VAL A 405 8.89 15.70 31.14
N PRO A 406 9.39 16.36 32.20
CA PRO A 406 9.70 17.79 32.15
C PRO A 406 10.99 18.07 31.36
N SER A 407 11.92 17.12 31.37
CA SER A 407 13.15 17.12 30.59
C SER A 407 13.54 15.68 30.27
N ILE A 408 13.84 15.43 29.01
CA ILE A 408 14.36 14.13 28.54
C ILE A 408 15.85 13.99 28.86
N GLU A 409 16.58 15.11 28.97
CA GLU A 409 17.96 15.16 29.46
C GLU A 409 18.04 14.66 30.91
N GLU A 410 17.20 15.20 31.80
CA GLU A 410 17.20 14.77 33.21
C GLU A 410 16.82 13.29 33.36
N LEU A 411 15.85 12.81 32.58
CA LEU A 411 15.49 11.39 32.58
C LEU A 411 16.68 10.52 32.14
N GLU A 412 17.41 10.93 31.10
CA GLU A 412 18.60 10.21 30.64
C GLU A 412 19.70 10.20 31.71
N ASN A 413 20.03 11.37 32.29
CA ASN A 413 21.03 11.49 33.35
C ASN A 413 20.69 10.58 34.54
N PHE A 414 19.42 10.55 34.98
CA PHE A 414 19.01 9.67 36.08
C PHE A 414 19.13 8.19 35.74
N LEU A 415 18.84 7.80 34.49
CA LEU A 415 19.02 6.42 34.03
C LEU A 415 20.50 6.05 33.97
N ALA A 416 21.36 6.94 33.44
CA ALA A 416 22.80 6.78 33.38
C ALA A 416 23.45 6.68 34.77
N ASP A 417 22.93 7.42 35.75
CA ASP A 417 23.29 7.31 37.18
C ASP A 417 22.81 5.98 37.84
N GLY A 418 22.18 5.09 37.08
CA GLY A 418 21.72 3.77 37.53
C GLY A 418 20.43 3.78 38.35
N GLN A 419 19.59 4.82 38.20
CA GLN A 419 18.32 4.91 38.93
C GLN A 419 17.19 4.14 38.25
N ASP A 420 16.46 3.34 39.03
CA ASP A 420 15.22 2.67 38.60
C ASP A 420 14.01 3.60 38.75
N PHE A 421 13.14 3.63 37.74
CA PHE A 421 11.89 4.40 37.77
C PHE A 421 10.66 3.49 37.88
N THR A 422 9.72 3.85 38.77
CA THR A 422 8.39 3.23 38.79
C THR A 422 7.46 4.03 37.87
N VAL A 423 6.73 3.34 36.98
CA VAL A 423 5.81 4.01 36.05
C VAL A 423 4.43 4.17 36.68
N TYR A 424 3.89 5.39 36.63
CA TYR A 424 2.58 5.75 37.18
C TYR A 424 1.62 6.23 36.08
N PRO A 425 0.30 6.08 36.28
CA PRO A 425 -0.69 6.58 35.34
C PRO A 425 -0.72 8.10 35.28
N LYS A 426 -1.48 8.61 34.30
CA LYS A 426 -1.68 10.05 34.11
C LYS A 426 -2.11 10.73 35.41
N PRO A 427 -1.48 11.87 35.78
CA PRO A 427 -1.87 12.62 36.97
C PRO A 427 -3.26 13.23 36.78
N ALA A 428 -3.99 13.49 37.86
CA ALA A 428 -5.36 14.01 37.80
C ALA A 428 -5.41 15.42 37.20
N GLU A 429 -4.31 16.15 37.32
CA GLU A 429 -4.07 17.49 36.79
C GLU A 429 -3.85 17.49 35.27
N PHE A 430 -3.53 16.34 34.67
CA PHE A 430 -3.43 16.18 33.21
C PHE A 430 -4.82 15.93 32.61
N LYS A 431 -5.46 17.02 32.18
CA LYS A 431 -6.87 17.05 31.72
C LYS A 431 -7.08 16.70 30.24
N VAL A 432 -6.05 16.25 29.53
CA VAL A 432 -6.19 15.82 28.14
C VAL A 432 -7.01 14.52 28.10
N ALA A 433 -8.03 14.50 27.24
CA ALA A 433 -8.85 13.31 27.01
C ALA A 433 -8.00 12.19 26.40
N ALA A 434 -8.40 10.93 26.57
CA ALA A 434 -7.58 9.81 26.09
C ALA A 434 -7.45 9.81 24.56
N GLU A 435 -8.47 10.31 23.87
CA GLU A 435 -8.54 10.43 22.42
C GLU A 435 -7.63 11.54 21.86
N ASP A 436 -7.31 12.54 22.67
CA ASP A 436 -6.51 13.71 22.28
C ASP A 436 -5.00 13.56 22.59
N ILE A 437 -4.57 12.40 23.10
CA ILE A 437 -3.16 12.17 23.45
C ILE A 437 -2.32 12.10 22.17
N SER A 438 -1.56 13.16 21.90
CA SER A 438 -0.60 13.27 20.80
C SER A 438 0.79 13.73 21.29
N PHE A 439 1.81 13.62 20.44
CA PHE A 439 3.14 14.15 20.73
C PHE A 439 3.11 15.66 21.03
N GLU A 440 2.26 16.43 20.33
CA GLU A 440 2.06 17.85 20.59
C GLU A 440 1.51 18.10 21.98
N THR A 441 0.43 17.42 22.35
CA THR A 441 -0.19 17.60 23.66
C THR A 441 0.72 17.20 24.81
N ILE A 442 1.60 16.20 24.61
CA ILE A 442 2.58 15.74 25.60
C ILE A 442 3.77 16.71 25.69
N ASN A 443 4.18 17.31 24.58
CA ASN A 443 5.28 18.27 24.55
C ASN A 443 4.86 19.66 25.09
N SER A 444 3.57 20.00 25.02
CA SER A 444 3.03 21.29 25.47
C SER A 444 2.59 21.31 26.94
N VAL A 445 3.03 20.37 27.77
CA VAL A 445 2.58 20.20 29.15
C VAL A 445 3.28 21.18 30.10
N SER A 446 3.00 22.48 29.95
CA SER A 446 3.53 23.55 30.81
C SER A 446 2.87 23.58 32.19
N ASP A 447 1.56 23.30 32.24
CA ASP A 447 0.72 23.64 33.40
C ASP A 447 0.92 22.72 34.61
N ILE A 448 1.59 21.57 34.41
CA ILE A 448 1.93 20.61 35.47
C ILE A 448 3.42 20.33 35.55
N LYS A 449 4.27 21.20 34.96
CA LYS A 449 5.71 20.98 34.89
C LYS A 449 6.37 20.76 36.26
N GLU A 450 6.05 21.61 37.24
CA GLU A 450 6.58 21.50 38.61
C GLU A 450 6.20 20.17 39.29
N LEU A 451 4.98 19.68 39.04
CA LEU A 451 4.54 18.36 39.51
C LEU A 451 5.37 17.26 38.87
N LEU A 452 5.57 17.31 37.55
CA LEU A 452 6.35 16.31 36.82
C LEU A 452 7.83 16.32 37.23
N GLU A 453 8.42 17.50 37.46
CA GLU A 453 9.78 17.66 38.01
C GLU A 453 9.89 16.98 39.38
N SER A 454 8.94 17.24 40.28
CA SER A 454 8.89 16.59 41.59
C SER A 454 8.73 15.07 41.50
N GLU A 455 7.83 14.57 40.63
CA GLU A 455 7.64 13.13 40.43
C GLU A 455 8.92 12.45 39.90
N LEU A 456 9.58 13.07 38.91
CA LEU A 456 10.83 12.57 38.32
C LEU A 456 11.94 12.47 39.38
N HIS A 457 12.18 13.53 40.16
CA HIS A 457 13.17 13.52 41.25
C HIS A 457 12.86 12.49 42.35
N ASN A 458 11.58 12.13 42.51
CA ASN A 458 11.14 11.07 43.42
C ASN A 458 11.11 9.68 42.76
N LYS A 459 11.74 9.50 41.59
CA LYS A 459 11.84 8.23 40.85
C LYS A 459 10.47 7.69 40.39
N ARG A 460 9.52 8.58 40.16
CA ARG A 460 8.17 8.28 39.64
C ARG A 460 8.03 8.86 38.24
N LEU A 461 7.89 7.99 37.25
CA LEU A 461 7.72 8.40 35.86
C LEU A 461 6.24 8.38 35.49
N ARG A 462 5.67 9.54 35.21
CA ARG A 462 4.24 9.66 34.83
C ARG A 462 4.05 9.35 33.35
N SER A 463 3.00 8.59 33.05
CA SER A 463 2.56 8.32 31.68
C SER A 463 1.38 9.21 31.29
N ALA A 464 1.08 9.33 30.00
CA ALA A 464 -0.11 10.07 29.54
C ALA A 464 -1.40 9.22 29.59
N VAL A 465 -1.32 7.93 29.90
CA VAL A 465 -2.43 6.96 29.83
C VAL A 465 -3.10 6.70 31.18
N THR A 466 -4.32 6.17 31.16
CA THR A 466 -5.06 5.82 32.39
C THR A 466 -4.43 4.63 33.12
N GLU A 467 -4.82 4.40 34.38
CA GLU A 467 -4.31 3.27 35.18
C GLU A 467 -4.61 1.91 34.56
N ALA A 468 -5.84 1.71 34.07
CA ALA A 468 -6.23 0.46 33.43
C ALA A 468 -5.41 0.20 32.17
N GLU A 469 -5.22 1.23 31.33
CA GLU A 469 -4.40 1.14 30.12
C GLU A 469 -2.93 0.90 30.45
N LEU A 470 -2.37 1.64 31.41
CA LEU A 470 -0.98 1.51 31.79
C LEU A 470 -0.65 0.08 32.22
N ASN A 471 -1.48 -0.49 33.09
CA ASN A 471 -1.29 -1.85 33.60
C ASN A 471 -1.33 -2.89 32.47
N GLN A 472 -2.25 -2.71 31.50
CA GLN A 472 -2.34 -3.59 30.34
C GLN A 472 -1.12 -3.43 29.42
N LYS A 473 -0.74 -2.19 29.09
CA LYS A 473 0.41 -1.88 28.22
C LYS A 473 1.73 -2.39 28.78
N LEU A 474 2.00 -2.15 30.07
CA LEU A 474 3.23 -2.63 30.72
C LEU A 474 3.28 -4.16 30.80
N LYS A 475 2.14 -4.82 31.02
CA LYS A 475 2.04 -6.28 31.01
C LYS A 475 2.35 -6.86 29.63
N ASP A 476 1.81 -6.25 28.58
CA ASP A 476 2.03 -6.70 27.21
C ASP A 476 3.47 -6.45 26.76
N LEU A 477 4.02 -5.26 27.06
CA LEU A 477 5.44 -4.94 26.82
C LEU A 477 6.38 -5.89 27.54
N TYR A 478 6.12 -6.19 28.82
CA TYR A 478 6.93 -7.15 29.59
C TYR A 478 6.92 -8.55 28.96
N ARG A 479 5.74 -9.02 28.51
CA ARG A 479 5.62 -10.32 27.84
C ARG A 479 6.36 -10.34 26.50
N SER A 480 6.13 -9.34 25.66
CA SER A 480 6.74 -9.27 24.33
C SER A 480 8.26 -9.08 24.39
N ALA A 481 8.77 -8.30 25.34
CA ALA A 481 10.22 -8.17 25.58
C ALA A 481 10.84 -9.51 26.00
N LYS A 482 10.17 -10.26 26.88
CA LYS A 482 10.62 -11.59 27.30
C LYS A 482 10.63 -12.59 26.13
N VAL A 483 9.57 -12.61 25.31
CA VAL A 483 9.50 -13.45 24.10
C VAL A 483 10.61 -13.09 23.11
N SER A 484 10.87 -11.81 22.87
CA SER A 484 11.94 -11.36 21.96
C SER A 484 13.32 -11.87 22.39
N ILE A 485 13.60 -11.86 23.69
CA ILE A 485 14.87 -12.39 24.23
C ILE A 485 14.93 -13.91 24.08
N GLU A 486 13.82 -14.62 24.34
CA GLU A 486 13.75 -16.08 24.25
C GLU A 486 13.84 -16.60 22.80
N GLU A 487 13.23 -15.92 21.83
CA GLU A 487 13.16 -16.36 20.42
C GLU A 487 14.35 -15.88 19.59
N ASN A 488 14.76 -14.62 19.74
CA ASN A 488 15.73 -13.99 18.84
C ASN A 488 17.07 -13.68 19.54
N GLY A 489 17.18 -13.96 20.85
CA GLY A 489 18.36 -13.62 21.65
C GLY A 489 18.62 -12.11 21.78
N ALA A 490 17.70 -11.27 21.28
CA ALA A 490 17.86 -9.83 21.20
C ALA A 490 16.75 -9.12 21.99
N ASN A 491 17.15 -8.17 22.84
CA ASN A 491 16.20 -7.32 23.52
C ASN A 491 15.74 -6.21 22.57
N THR A 492 14.43 -6.03 22.50
CA THR A 492 13.77 -5.06 21.63
C THR A 492 13.05 -3.97 22.41
N LEU A 493 13.17 -3.93 23.75
CA LEU A 493 12.53 -2.92 24.58
C LEU A 493 13.43 -1.69 24.81
N TYR A 494 12.94 -0.52 24.42
CA TYR A 494 13.67 0.75 24.55
C TYR A 494 12.78 1.86 25.09
N ILE A 495 13.39 2.83 25.74
CA ILE A 495 12.85 4.18 25.87
C ILE A 495 13.34 5.00 24.67
N ALA A 496 12.41 5.46 23.85
CA ALA A 496 12.66 6.48 22.84
C ALA A 496 12.65 7.87 23.48
N LEU A 497 13.71 8.65 23.28
CA LEU A 497 13.84 10.03 23.71
C LEU A 497 14.01 10.96 22.51
N GLY A 498 13.20 12.02 22.49
CA GLY A 498 13.21 13.00 21.41
C GLY A 498 12.55 12.46 20.14
N PHE A 499 11.76 13.30 19.49
CA PHE A 499 11.03 12.92 18.28
C PHE A 499 11.16 14.01 17.23
N LEU A 500 11.59 13.63 16.03
CA LEU A 500 11.51 14.50 14.86
C LEU A 500 10.08 14.48 14.32
N LYS A 501 9.43 15.64 14.33
CA LYS A 501 8.24 15.92 13.53
C LYS A 501 8.70 16.28 12.11
N TRP A 502 8.39 15.42 11.16
CA TRP A 502 8.75 15.61 9.75
C TRP A 502 7.55 15.37 8.84
N TYR A 503 7.70 15.79 7.59
CA TYR A 503 6.66 15.72 6.56
C TYR A 503 7.27 15.13 5.30
N GLU A 504 6.52 14.26 4.61
CA GLU A 504 6.99 13.58 3.38
C GLU A 504 7.23 14.56 2.22
N SER A 505 6.58 15.72 2.24
CA SER A 505 6.77 16.81 1.28
C SER A 505 6.29 18.14 1.86
N ASP A 506 6.65 19.24 1.22
CA ASP A 506 6.17 20.59 1.57
C ASP A 506 4.62 20.71 1.52
N ALA A 507 3.95 19.89 0.71
CA ALA A 507 2.49 19.85 0.62
C ALA A 507 1.84 19.00 1.72
N SER A 508 2.56 18.02 2.28
CA SER A 508 2.01 17.09 3.28
C SER A 508 1.56 17.86 4.52
N GLN A 509 0.33 17.61 4.99
CA GLN A 509 -0.19 18.17 6.25
C GLN A 509 -0.10 17.18 7.41
N ARG A 510 0.23 15.91 7.12
CA ARG A 510 0.31 14.87 8.13
C ARG A 510 1.72 14.80 8.70
N ALA A 511 1.82 15.19 9.95
CA ALA A 511 3.03 15.06 10.74
C ALA A 511 3.40 13.58 10.93
N ARG A 512 4.68 13.26 10.73
CA ARG A 512 5.29 11.97 11.03
C ARG A 512 6.24 12.16 12.20
N TYR A 513 6.30 11.18 13.08
CA TYR A 513 7.11 11.23 14.29
C TYR A 513 8.15 10.13 14.25
N ALA A 514 9.42 10.48 14.12
CA ALA A 514 10.51 9.52 14.19
C ALA A 514 11.25 9.69 15.53
N PRO A 515 11.41 8.62 16.35
CA PRO A 515 12.23 8.71 17.55
C PRO A 515 13.67 9.04 17.17
N LEU A 516 14.35 9.83 17.99
CA LEU A 516 15.75 10.21 17.73
C LEU A 516 16.72 9.25 18.41
N ILE A 517 16.54 9.02 19.71
CA ILE A 517 17.48 8.26 20.54
C ILE A 517 16.73 7.12 21.21
N LEU A 518 17.36 5.94 21.27
CA LEU A 518 16.78 4.72 21.82
C LEU A 518 17.68 4.19 22.94
N ILE A 519 17.17 4.23 24.16
CA ILE A 519 17.87 3.77 25.36
C ILE A 519 17.36 2.37 25.73
N PRO A 520 18.23 1.34 25.75
CA PRO A 520 17.82 -0.03 26.06
C PRO A 520 17.46 -0.17 27.53
N VAL A 521 16.28 -0.74 27.79
CA VAL A 521 15.78 -0.90 29.15
C VAL A 521 15.17 -2.27 29.38
N GLU A 522 14.98 -2.63 30.64
CA GLU A 522 14.19 -3.78 31.06
C GLU A 522 13.05 -3.36 32.00
N ILE A 523 11.98 -4.15 31.96
CA ILE A 523 10.89 -4.04 32.93
C ILE A 523 11.12 -5.08 34.04
N VAL A 524 11.40 -4.61 35.25
CA VAL A 524 11.58 -5.44 36.43
C VAL A 524 10.29 -5.47 37.25
N ARG A 525 9.77 -6.68 37.50
CA ARG A 525 8.63 -6.89 38.39
C ARG A 525 9.12 -7.31 39.78
N LYS A 526 9.11 -6.39 40.77
CA LYS A 526 9.58 -6.70 42.13
C LYS A 526 8.58 -7.50 42.97
N SER A 527 7.27 -7.29 42.82
CA SER A 527 6.22 -8.09 43.48
C SER A 527 4.85 -7.88 42.82
N ILE A 528 3.80 -8.57 43.28
CA ILE A 528 2.40 -8.34 42.81
C ILE A 528 1.89 -6.95 43.22
N SER A 529 2.40 -6.38 44.32
CA SER A 529 1.92 -5.12 44.92
C SER A 529 2.76 -3.88 44.58
N GLU A 530 4.02 -4.01 44.14
CA GLU A 530 4.93 -2.87 43.86
C GLU A 530 4.96 -2.42 42.39
N GLY A 531 4.19 -3.07 41.50
CA GLY A 531 4.11 -2.69 40.09
C GLY A 531 5.35 -3.01 39.25
N TYR A 532 5.45 -2.36 38.09
CA TYR A 532 6.55 -2.51 37.13
C TYR A 532 7.54 -1.34 37.28
N LYS A 533 8.84 -1.66 37.35
CA LYS A 533 9.94 -0.69 37.30
C LYS A 533 10.66 -0.77 35.97
N ILE A 534 11.13 0.37 35.47
CA ILE A 534 12.02 0.46 34.34
C ILE A 534 13.45 0.63 34.85
N ARG A 535 14.36 -0.15 34.29
CA ARG A 535 15.79 -0.14 34.61
C ARG A 535 16.61 -0.07 33.32
N LEU A 536 17.68 0.73 33.35
CA LEU A 536 18.68 0.80 32.27
C LEU A 536 19.41 -0.54 32.14
N ARG A 537 19.68 -0.97 30.91
CA ARG A 537 20.51 -2.15 30.65
C ARG A 537 21.94 -1.75 30.33
N ASP A 538 22.85 -2.71 30.42
CA ASP A 538 24.27 -2.54 30.07
C ASP A 538 24.52 -2.44 28.54
N ASP A 539 23.47 -2.44 27.73
CA ASP A 539 23.55 -2.25 26.28
C ASP A 539 23.71 -0.74 25.96
N ASP A 540 24.44 -0.40 24.91
CA ASP A 540 24.64 0.99 24.52
C ASP A 540 23.35 1.62 23.96
N ALA A 541 23.12 2.88 24.30
CA ALA A 541 22.06 3.67 23.65
C ALA A 541 22.40 3.97 22.20
N GLN A 542 21.36 4.08 21.37
CA GLN A 542 21.52 4.12 19.93
C GLN A 542 20.82 5.33 19.32
N MET A 543 21.49 5.96 18.35
CA MET A 543 20.83 6.87 17.42
C MET A 543 19.92 6.06 16.50
N ASN A 544 18.75 6.60 16.19
CA ASN A 544 17.93 6.05 15.12
C ASN A 544 18.56 6.34 13.75
N ILE A 545 19.41 5.42 13.29
CA ILE A 545 20.07 5.56 11.99
C ILE A 545 19.08 5.49 10.82
N THR A 546 17.95 4.81 11.00
CA THR A 546 16.89 4.72 9.97
C THR A 546 16.38 6.10 9.58
N ILE A 547 16.17 7.00 10.56
CA ILE A 547 15.75 8.37 10.24
C ILE A 547 16.89 9.17 9.60
N LEU A 548 18.15 9.01 10.03
CA LEU A 548 19.28 9.68 9.38
C LEU A 548 19.41 9.31 7.90
N GLU A 549 19.27 8.02 7.59
CA GLU A 549 19.26 7.55 6.21
C GLU A 549 18.06 8.05 5.42
N LYS A 550 16.88 8.12 6.03
CA LYS A 550 15.70 8.74 5.41
C LYS A 550 15.93 10.21 5.06
N LEU A 551 16.52 10.97 5.98
CA LEU A 551 16.88 12.39 5.78
C LEU A 551 17.87 12.57 4.64
N LYS A 552 18.91 11.73 4.60
CA LYS A 552 19.93 11.75 3.56
C LYS A 552 19.36 11.42 2.19
N GLN A 553 18.54 10.37 2.09
CA GLN A 553 18.09 9.84 0.81
C GLN A 553 16.94 10.64 0.20
N ASP A 554 15.96 11.05 1.01
CA ASP A 554 14.73 11.67 0.50
C ASP A 554 14.80 13.20 0.54
N PHE A 555 15.61 13.77 1.42
CA PHE A 555 15.68 15.22 1.65
C PHE A 555 17.08 15.81 1.41
N GLY A 556 18.09 14.98 1.11
CA GLY A 556 19.47 15.42 0.92
C GLY A 556 20.14 15.98 2.17
N ILE A 557 19.57 15.75 3.36
CA ILE A 557 20.09 16.25 4.64
C ILE A 557 21.05 15.20 5.22
N VAL A 558 22.34 15.53 5.26
CA VAL A 558 23.39 14.62 5.76
C VAL A 558 23.86 15.09 7.13
N ILE A 559 23.79 14.20 8.13
CA ILE A 559 24.23 14.47 9.51
C ILE A 559 25.30 13.42 9.89
N GLU A 560 26.54 13.63 9.43
CA GLU A 560 27.61 12.63 9.55
C GLU A 560 28.02 12.37 11.01
N ASP A 561 27.99 13.40 11.85
CA ASP A 561 28.43 13.37 13.25
C ASP A 561 27.62 12.41 14.15
N LEU A 562 26.51 11.85 13.66
CA LEU A 562 25.60 10.98 14.44
C LEU A 562 25.53 9.53 13.94
N TYR A 563 26.40 9.12 13.01
CA TYR A 563 26.46 7.74 12.50
C TYR A 563 27.34 6.79 13.33
N GLY A 564 28.04 7.29 14.35
CA GLY A 564 28.94 6.53 15.24
C GLY A 564 28.54 6.65 16.70
N ASP A 565 29.53 6.65 17.59
CA ASP A 565 29.31 6.81 19.03
C ASP A 565 28.55 8.12 19.33
N LEU A 566 27.52 8.01 20.15
CA LEU A 566 26.72 9.18 20.53
C LEU A 566 27.59 10.17 21.32
N PRO A 567 27.48 11.49 21.06
CA PRO A 567 28.13 12.50 21.88
C PRO A 567 27.77 12.33 23.35
N VAL A 568 28.78 12.34 24.23
CA VAL A 568 28.62 12.20 25.68
C VAL A 568 28.97 13.50 26.41
N ASP A 569 28.36 13.71 27.57
CA ASP A 569 28.69 14.76 28.53
C ASP A 569 29.05 14.17 29.91
N ASP A 570 29.11 15.00 30.95
CA ASP A 570 29.51 14.58 32.31
C ASP A 570 28.55 13.57 32.96
N HIS A 571 27.33 13.38 32.40
CA HIS A 571 26.27 12.56 32.98
C HIS A 571 25.76 11.44 32.07
N GLY A 572 26.28 11.30 30.86
CA GLY A 572 25.83 10.27 29.93
C GLY A 572 25.80 10.79 28.50
N ILE A 573 24.73 10.52 27.78
CA ILE A 573 24.54 10.96 26.41
C ILE A 573 24.15 12.44 26.41
N ASN A 574 24.86 13.24 25.61
CA ASN A 574 24.53 14.65 25.43
C ASN A 574 23.30 14.82 24.53
N ILE A 575 22.12 14.54 25.09
CA ILE A 575 20.81 14.66 24.42
C ILE A 575 20.61 16.07 23.86
N GLY A 576 20.99 17.11 24.64
CA GLY A 576 20.86 18.50 24.23
C GLY A 576 21.70 18.84 22.99
N GLY A 577 22.94 18.34 22.94
CA GLY A 577 23.85 18.46 21.80
C GLY A 577 23.31 17.78 20.55
N ILE A 578 22.82 16.53 20.69
CA ILE A 578 22.24 15.78 19.57
C ILE A 578 21.01 16.50 18.99
N ILE A 579 20.09 16.95 19.84
CA ILE A 579 18.89 17.70 19.42
C ILE A 579 19.28 18.98 18.71
N LYS A 580 20.32 19.68 19.19
CA LYS A 580 20.81 20.90 18.53
C LYS A 580 21.36 20.60 17.14
N THR A 581 22.22 19.60 17.00
CA THR A 581 22.79 19.19 15.70
C THR A 581 21.71 18.84 14.68
N ILE A 582 20.68 18.09 15.11
CA ILE A 582 19.56 17.73 14.23
C ILE A 582 18.71 18.97 13.92
N SER A 583 18.45 19.82 14.91
CA SER A 583 17.69 21.07 14.73
C SER A 583 18.34 21.99 13.69
N ASP A 584 19.66 22.18 13.79
CA ASP A 584 20.46 23.00 12.87
C ASP A 584 20.40 22.43 11.44
N SER A 585 20.43 21.10 11.32
CA SER A 585 20.37 20.39 10.03
C SER A 585 19.01 20.46 9.34
N ILE A 586 17.91 20.66 10.09
CA ILE A 586 16.55 20.73 9.55
C ILE A 586 16.00 22.17 9.47
N MET A 587 16.79 23.20 9.79
CA MET A 587 16.32 24.61 9.80
C MET A 587 15.68 25.06 8.48
N GLY A 588 16.09 24.48 7.35
CA GLY A 588 15.52 24.77 6.03
C GLY A 588 14.15 24.14 5.77
N GLN A 589 13.69 23.20 6.61
CA GLN A 589 12.47 22.44 6.44
C GLN A 589 11.29 23.10 7.17
N LYS A 590 10.27 23.52 6.42
CA LYS A 590 9.11 24.23 7.00
C LYS A 590 8.24 23.27 7.82
N ARG A 591 7.83 23.71 9.02
CA ARG A 591 6.97 22.98 9.98
C ARG A 591 7.62 21.78 10.66
N TRP A 592 8.87 21.48 10.35
CA TRP A 592 9.61 20.43 11.03
C TRP A 592 10.08 20.94 12.38
N GLU A 593 10.00 20.10 13.40
CA GLU A 593 10.27 20.49 14.78
C GLU A 593 10.69 19.26 15.60
N ILE A 594 11.49 19.48 16.63
CA ILE A 594 11.87 18.41 17.56
C ILE A 594 11.00 18.49 18.82
N TYR A 595 10.35 17.38 19.11
CA TYR A 595 9.50 17.18 20.29
C TYR A 595 10.29 16.48 21.37
N ARG A 596 10.32 17.05 22.57
CA ARG A 596 11.07 16.55 23.73
C ARG A 596 10.21 15.58 24.54
N VAL A 597 9.79 14.51 23.88
CA VAL A 597 8.89 13.50 24.45
C VAL A 597 9.66 12.20 24.68
N GLY A 598 9.32 11.50 25.77
CA GLY A 598 9.79 10.16 26.07
C GLY A 598 8.71 9.12 25.83
N CYS A 599 9.06 7.94 25.30
CA CYS A 599 8.11 6.85 25.10
C CYS A 599 8.74 5.47 25.26
N LEU A 600 8.11 4.59 26.03
CA LEU A 600 8.53 3.19 26.16
C LEU A 600 7.81 2.32 25.13
N GLY A 601 8.57 1.47 24.44
CA GLY A 601 8.00 0.52 23.49
C GLY A 601 9.01 -0.48 22.92
N ILE A 602 8.50 -1.32 22.02
CA ILE A 602 9.29 -2.34 21.33
C ILE A 602 9.72 -1.81 19.96
N PHE A 603 11.00 -1.91 19.68
CA PHE A 603 11.64 -1.50 18.43
C PHE A 603 12.41 -2.69 17.84
N SER A 604 12.09 -3.04 16.60
CA SER A 604 12.74 -4.16 15.90
C SER A 604 13.99 -3.68 15.17
N PHE A 605 15.15 -4.18 15.57
CA PHE A 605 16.47 -3.83 15.01
C PHE A 605 17.09 -4.94 14.15
N SER A 606 16.33 -5.96 13.75
CA SER A 606 16.87 -7.17 13.11
C SER A 606 17.71 -6.91 11.85
N GLN A 607 17.56 -5.75 11.22
CA GLN A 607 18.33 -5.36 10.02
C GLN A 607 19.50 -4.41 10.30
N PHE A 608 19.54 -3.76 11.47
CA PHE A 608 20.54 -2.74 11.80
C PHE A 608 21.90 -3.34 12.18
N VAL A 609 21.93 -4.42 12.96
CA VAL A 609 23.19 -5.10 13.35
C VAL A 609 23.97 -5.53 12.11
N MET A 610 23.25 -6.02 11.09
CA MET A 610 23.84 -6.46 9.83
C MET A 610 24.31 -5.27 8.96
N TRP A 611 23.58 -4.15 8.98
CA TRP A 611 23.99 -2.92 8.29
C TRP A 611 25.23 -2.28 8.94
N ASN A 612 25.30 -2.24 10.28
CA ASN A 612 26.44 -1.70 11.02
C ASN A 612 27.70 -2.56 10.84
N ASP A 613 27.59 -3.90 10.88
CA ASP A 613 28.72 -4.81 10.66
C ASP A 613 29.27 -4.71 9.22
N MET A 614 28.40 -4.56 8.21
CA MET A 614 28.84 -4.37 6.82
C MET A 614 29.49 -3.01 6.56
N ARG A 615 29.01 -1.94 7.20
CA ARG A 615 29.59 -0.60 7.04
C ARG A 615 30.96 -0.52 7.73
N ASN A 616 31.09 -1.07 8.94
CA ASN A 616 32.34 -1.04 9.70
C ASN A 616 33.43 -1.97 9.13
N ARG A 617 33.05 -3.07 8.44
CA ARG A 617 34.00 -3.97 7.75
C ARG A 617 34.14 -3.71 6.25
N SER A 618 33.57 -2.62 5.74
CA SER A 618 33.56 -2.33 4.30
C SER A 618 34.97 -2.24 3.68
N GLU A 619 35.95 -1.71 4.42
CA GLU A 619 37.36 -1.67 3.99
C GLU A 619 38.10 -3.02 4.08
N GLU A 620 37.63 -3.96 4.90
CA GLU A 620 38.18 -5.32 5.01
C GLU A 620 37.59 -6.26 3.96
N LEU A 621 36.34 -6.03 3.57
CA LEU A 621 35.65 -6.78 2.52
C LEU A 621 36.18 -6.42 1.13
N GLU A 622 36.51 -5.15 0.88
CA GLU A 622 37.14 -4.71 -0.37
C GLU A 622 38.59 -5.22 -0.55
N LYS A 623 39.23 -5.76 0.50
CA LYS A 623 40.58 -6.35 0.44
C LYS A 623 40.61 -7.86 0.18
N ASN A 624 39.46 -8.54 0.18
CA ASN A 624 39.36 -9.99 0.01
C ASN A 624 38.66 -10.43 -1.29
N ASP A 625 38.43 -9.50 -2.23
CA ASP A 625 37.98 -9.78 -3.60
C ASP A 625 39.15 -9.85 -4.60
#